data_AF-W0JQ44-F1
#
_entry.id   AF-W0JQ44-F1
#
_cell.length_a   1.000
_cell.length_b   1.000
_cell.length_c   1.000
_cell.angle_alpha   90.00
_cell.angle_beta   90.00
_cell.angle_gamma   90.00
#
_symmetry.space_group_name_H-M   'P 1'
#
loop_
_entity.id
_entity.type
_entity.pdbx_description
1 polymer ?
#
loop_
_entity_poly.entity_id
_entity_poly.type
_entity_poly.pdbx_seq_one_letter_code
_entity_poly.pdbx_strand_id
1 'polypeptide(L)'
;MKRPTVEERHINRDANLPYGIDVQNVVDAVEDLYDYWYEVNEWHLNHPDDYGRYHEQFRANNAIGGFISHRITVRLAEQYPALFVNRMDDGYPDLLYDGTDYEWPDNYSVKDEEGEGPGLEVKASRGNTFYAHHNVEEWLLGVHYRINARSESLTETTPAPDDVPPIEITQVLCASMDHDDWTYRDASGSNRTNTSDLKAKGGMHELRKNPIIELEDAVTGQGDLLTEYKRNHAQFDPAYADEHPEYVTGQAEIGGI
;
A
#
# COMPACT_ATOMS: atom_id res chain seq x y z
N MET A 1 -18.24 4.31 15.58
CA MET A 1 -17.33 4.27 14.42
C MET A 1 -17.55 2.98 13.65
N LYS A 2 -17.51 3.01 12.32
CA LYS A 2 -17.62 1.79 11.50
C LYS A 2 -16.27 1.06 11.52
N ARG A 3 -16.27 -0.26 11.74
CA ARG A 3 -15.08 -1.09 11.56
C ARG A 3 -14.81 -1.25 10.06
N PRO A 4 -13.62 -0.88 9.54
CA PRO A 4 -13.28 -1.13 8.14
C PRO A 4 -13.12 -2.63 7.89
N THR A 5 -13.38 -3.05 6.66
CA THR A 5 -13.18 -4.41 6.15
C THR A 5 -12.76 -4.31 4.69
N VAL A 6 -12.04 -5.29 4.18
CA VAL A 6 -11.73 -5.42 2.75
C VAL A 6 -12.92 -6.11 2.07
N GLU A 7 -13.50 -5.48 1.05
CA GLU A 7 -14.58 -6.11 0.28
C GLU A 7 -14.01 -7.08 -0.76
N GLU A 8 -14.57 -8.28 -0.90
CA GLU A 8 -14.09 -9.32 -1.83
C GLU A 8 -14.00 -8.82 -3.28
N ARG A 9 -14.93 -7.94 -3.70
CA ARG A 9 -14.93 -7.38 -5.05
C ARG A 9 -13.74 -6.47 -5.36
N HIS A 10 -13.04 -5.97 -4.33
CA HIS A 10 -11.87 -5.12 -4.48
C HIS A 10 -10.56 -5.91 -4.48
N ILE A 11 -10.62 -7.24 -4.31
CA ILE A 11 -9.45 -8.10 -4.23
C ILE A 11 -9.15 -8.71 -5.59
N ASN A 12 -7.97 -8.39 -6.13
CA ASN A 12 -7.44 -9.07 -7.30
C ASN A 12 -6.71 -10.35 -6.88
N ARG A 13 -7.40 -11.50 -7.00
CA ARG A 13 -6.84 -12.82 -6.66
C ARG A 13 -5.74 -13.29 -7.61
N ASP A 14 -5.62 -12.66 -8.79
CA ASP A 14 -4.63 -12.99 -9.81
C ASP A 14 -3.39 -12.06 -9.74
N ALA A 15 -3.26 -11.24 -8.69
CA ALA A 15 -2.11 -10.36 -8.51
C ALA A 15 -0.80 -11.15 -8.37
N ASN A 16 0.24 -10.68 -9.04
CA ASN A 16 1.57 -11.26 -9.00
C ASN A 16 2.33 -10.81 -7.75
N LEU A 17 2.78 -11.76 -6.94
CA LEU A 17 3.47 -11.51 -5.68
C LEU A 17 4.79 -12.29 -5.63
N PRO A 18 5.84 -11.74 -5.00
CA PRO A 18 7.11 -12.44 -4.90
C PRO A 18 7.09 -13.55 -3.87
N TYR A 19 8.12 -14.40 -3.93
CA TYR A 19 8.48 -15.33 -2.85
C TYR A 19 7.38 -16.33 -2.45
N GLY A 20 6.33 -16.48 -3.25
CA GLY A 20 5.19 -17.34 -2.91
C GLY A 20 4.28 -16.74 -1.83
N ILE A 21 4.33 -15.43 -1.59
CA ILE A 21 3.33 -14.70 -0.82
C ILE A 21 1.99 -14.81 -1.56
N ASP A 22 0.93 -15.17 -0.85
CA ASP A 22 -0.42 -15.25 -1.40
C ASP A 22 -1.14 -13.90 -1.24
N VAL A 23 -2.08 -13.59 -2.15
CA VAL A 23 -2.95 -12.41 -2.04
C VAL A 23 -3.68 -12.39 -0.69
N GLN A 24 -4.11 -13.54 -0.19
CA GLN A 24 -4.75 -13.66 1.11
C GLN A 24 -3.83 -13.23 2.25
N ASN A 25 -2.50 -13.42 2.15
CA ASN A 25 -1.60 -12.93 3.18
C ASN A 25 -1.62 -11.40 3.30
N VAL A 26 -1.70 -10.72 2.16
CA VAL A 26 -1.81 -9.26 2.10
C VAL A 26 -3.17 -8.79 2.60
N VAL A 27 -4.26 -9.47 2.22
CA VAL A 27 -5.61 -9.17 2.72
C VAL A 27 -5.68 -9.32 4.24
N ASP A 28 -5.18 -10.43 4.78
CA ASP A 28 -5.13 -10.68 6.22
C ASP A 28 -4.28 -9.64 6.96
N ALA A 29 -3.23 -9.12 6.33
CA ALA A 29 -2.43 -8.03 6.89
C ALA A 29 -3.18 -6.70 6.94
N VAL A 30 -3.97 -6.38 5.90
CA VAL A 30 -4.81 -5.18 5.88
C VAL A 30 -5.96 -5.29 6.90
N GLU A 31 -6.60 -6.46 7.01
CA GLU A 31 -7.65 -6.69 8.01
C GLU A 31 -7.12 -6.56 9.44
N ASP A 32 -5.93 -7.10 9.73
CA ASP A 32 -5.28 -6.93 11.03
C ASP A 32 -4.95 -5.46 11.35
N LEU A 33 -4.50 -4.70 10.34
CA LEU A 33 -4.32 -3.25 10.47
C LEU A 33 -5.65 -2.54 10.77
N TYR A 34 -6.73 -2.90 10.07
CA TYR A 34 -8.06 -2.35 10.30
C TYR A 34 -8.58 -2.64 11.70
N ASP A 35 -8.42 -3.87 12.18
CA ASP A 35 -8.80 -4.28 13.53
C ASP A 35 -8.04 -3.48 14.59
N TYR A 36 -6.71 -3.42 14.47
CA TYR A 36 -5.88 -2.64 15.39
C TYR A 36 -6.29 -1.16 15.39
N TRP A 37 -6.41 -0.56 14.20
CA TRP A 37 -6.72 0.86 14.08
C TRP A 37 -8.11 1.17 14.61
N TYR A 38 -9.09 0.29 14.39
CA TYR A 38 -10.42 0.40 14.97
C TYR A 38 -10.36 0.37 16.50
N GLU A 39 -9.70 -0.62 17.08
CA GLU A 39 -9.64 -0.82 18.53
C GLU A 39 -8.93 0.31 19.26
N VAL A 40 -7.83 0.82 18.70
CA VAL A 40 -7.13 1.98 19.27
C VAL A 40 -8.02 3.23 19.19
N ASN A 41 -8.72 3.46 18.08
CA ASN A 41 -9.64 4.59 17.99
C ASN A 41 -10.82 4.45 18.97
N GLU A 42 -11.38 3.26 19.15
CA GLU A 42 -12.41 3.02 20.16
C GLU A 42 -11.88 3.32 21.57
N TRP A 43 -10.65 2.92 21.90
CA TRP A 43 -10.06 3.26 23.19
C TRP A 43 -9.87 4.78 23.37
N HIS A 44 -9.36 5.47 22.35
CA HIS A 44 -9.14 6.92 22.39
C HIS A 44 -10.45 7.70 22.56
N LEU A 45 -11.49 7.33 21.79
CA LEU A 45 -12.78 8.01 21.77
C LEU A 45 -13.62 7.74 23.03
N ASN A 46 -13.47 6.57 23.64
CA ASN A 46 -14.21 6.20 24.86
C ASN A 46 -13.45 6.56 26.16
N HIS A 47 -12.25 7.14 26.05
CA HIS A 47 -11.51 7.61 27.22
C HIS A 47 -12.24 8.81 27.88
N PRO A 48 -12.28 8.92 29.23
CA PRO A 48 -12.98 10.04 29.91
C PRO A 48 -12.52 11.44 29.50
N ASP A 49 -11.28 11.58 29.05
CA ASP A 49 -10.69 12.84 28.59
C ASP A 49 -10.96 13.13 27.10
N ASP A 50 -11.57 12.20 26.35
CA ASP A 50 -11.74 12.21 24.89
C ASP A 50 -10.45 12.60 24.15
N TYR A 51 -9.61 11.60 23.88
CA TYR A 51 -8.35 11.83 23.17
C TYR A 51 -8.54 12.11 21.67
N GLY A 52 -9.77 12.18 21.15
CA GLY A 52 -10.04 12.30 19.72
C GLY A 52 -9.71 11.01 18.96
N ARG A 53 -9.59 11.08 17.64
CA ARG A 53 -9.16 9.92 16.84
C ARG A 53 -7.66 9.68 16.99
N TYR A 54 -7.23 8.43 16.90
CA TYR A 54 -5.84 8.03 17.09
C TYR A 54 -4.87 8.80 16.18
N HIS A 55 -5.26 9.02 14.93
CA HIS A 55 -4.42 9.73 13.97
C HIS A 55 -4.17 11.21 14.32
N GLU A 56 -5.06 11.81 15.13
CA GLU A 56 -4.97 13.22 15.54
C GLU A 56 -3.82 13.46 16.53
N GLN A 57 -3.22 12.38 17.03
CA GLN A 57 -2.01 12.44 17.86
C GLN A 57 -0.72 12.65 17.05
N PHE A 58 -0.78 12.48 15.72
CA PHE A 58 0.39 12.62 14.85
C PHE A 58 0.39 13.98 14.15
N ARG A 59 1.52 14.68 14.25
CA ARG A 59 1.72 15.94 13.51
C ARG A 59 2.06 15.72 12.03
N ALA A 60 2.75 14.63 11.71
CA ALA A 60 3.36 14.43 10.40
C ALA A 60 2.76 13.20 9.70
N ASN A 61 2.31 13.37 8.45
CA ASN A 61 1.66 12.31 7.68
C ASN A 61 2.57 11.09 7.46
N ASN A 62 3.88 11.29 7.38
CA ASN A 62 4.85 10.19 7.25
C ASN A 62 4.91 9.29 8.50
N ALA A 63 4.54 9.79 9.68
CA ALA A 63 4.46 8.94 10.88
C ALA A 63 3.35 7.89 10.74
N ILE A 64 2.23 8.27 10.11
CA ILE A 64 1.12 7.35 9.85
C ILE A 64 1.49 6.36 8.76
N GLY A 65 2.12 6.82 7.67
CA GLY A 65 2.62 5.95 6.62
C GLY A 65 3.64 4.93 7.14
N GLY A 66 4.60 5.38 7.97
CA GLY A 66 5.58 4.49 8.61
C GLY A 66 4.91 3.44 9.51
N PHE A 67 3.91 3.84 10.31
CA PHE A 67 3.15 2.90 11.13
C PHE A 67 2.41 1.84 10.30
N ILE A 68 1.70 2.27 9.25
CA ILE A 68 0.97 1.37 8.35
C ILE A 68 1.93 0.38 7.70
N SER A 69 3.03 0.89 7.14
CA SER A 69 4.06 0.06 6.50
C SER A 69 4.57 -1.00 7.46
N HIS A 70 4.97 -0.60 8.68
CA HIS A 70 5.49 -1.50 9.69
C HIS A 70 4.48 -2.57 10.14
N ARG A 71 3.19 -2.22 10.31
CA ARG A 71 2.15 -3.20 10.68
C ARG A 71 1.98 -4.27 9.59
N ILE A 72 1.91 -3.84 8.32
CA ILE A 72 1.82 -4.78 7.20
C ILE A 72 3.08 -5.66 7.13
N THR A 73 4.27 -5.06 7.25
CA THR A 73 5.57 -5.76 7.29
C THR A 73 5.59 -6.87 8.35
N VAL A 74 5.34 -6.53 9.61
CA VAL A 74 5.37 -7.52 10.71
C VAL A 74 4.34 -8.62 10.48
N ARG A 75 3.13 -8.24 10.03
CA ARG A 75 2.05 -9.19 9.84
C ARG A 75 2.32 -10.18 8.70
N LEU A 76 2.97 -9.75 7.62
CA LEU A 76 3.42 -10.64 6.55
C LEU A 76 4.48 -11.63 7.04
N ALA A 77 5.48 -11.16 7.81
CA ALA A 77 6.51 -12.03 8.39
C ALA A 77 5.94 -13.08 9.36
N GLU A 78 4.91 -12.73 10.14
CA GLU A 78 4.23 -13.68 11.03
C GLU A 78 3.50 -14.80 10.27
N GLN A 79 3.00 -14.51 9.08
CA GLN A 79 2.23 -15.45 8.27
C GLN A 79 3.12 -16.32 7.37
N TYR A 80 4.29 -15.83 7.00
CA TYR A 80 5.14 -16.46 6.00
C TYR A 80 6.55 -16.77 6.55
N PRO A 81 6.85 -18.04 6.90
CA PRO A 81 8.03 -18.41 7.68
C PRO A 81 9.40 -18.09 7.05
N ALA A 82 9.48 -17.90 5.74
CA ALA A 82 10.73 -17.54 5.06
C ALA A 82 10.89 -16.03 4.86
N LEU A 83 10.00 -15.19 5.42
CA LEU A 83 10.15 -13.74 5.47
C LEU A 83 10.49 -13.31 6.90
N PHE A 84 11.56 -12.54 7.03
CA PHE A 84 12.04 -12.02 8.30
C PHE A 84 12.01 -10.51 8.28
N VAL A 85 11.50 -9.90 9.36
CA VAL A 85 11.59 -8.45 9.54
C VAL A 85 13.04 -8.05 9.69
N ASN A 86 13.50 -7.08 8.90
CA ASN A 86 14.81 -6.49 9.08
C ASN A 86 14.89 -5.81 10.45
N ARG A 87 15.84 -6.25 11.27
CA ARG A 87 16.02 -5.79 12.65
C ARG A 87 16.87 -4.54 12.78
N MET A 88 17.40 -4.03 11.67
CA MET A 88 18.08 -2.75 11.64
C MET A 88 17.05 -1.62 11.65
N ASP A 89 17.18 -0.67 12.57
CA ASP A 89 16.42 0.58 12.51
C ASP A 89 16.77 1.31 11.20
N ASP A 90 15.74 1.71 10.45
CA ASP A 90 15.88 2.25 9.09
C ASP A 90 16.68 1.32 8.15
N GLY A 91 16.57 0.01 8.36
CA GLY A 91 17.13 -1.02 7.49
C GLY A 91 16.39 -1.16 6.17
N TYR A 92 17.07 -1.73 5.19
CA TYR A 92 16.52 -1.99 3.86
C TYR A 92 16.98 -3.37 3.34
N PRO A 93 16.10 -4.14 2.68
CA PRO A 93 14.64 -3.95 2.61
C PRO A 93 13.95 -4.23 3.96
N ASP A 94 12.68 -3.82 4.10
CA ASP A 94 11.85 -4.05 5.31
C ASP A 94 11.70 -5.54 5.66
N LEU A 95 11.50 -6.39 4.65
CA LEU A 95 11.43 -7.85 4.76
C LEU A 95 12.56 -8.51 3.97
N LEU A 96 13.25 -9.43 4.64
CA LEU A 96 14.33 -10.25 4.11
C LEU A 96 13.78 -11.64 3.78
N TYR A 97 13.89 -12.08 2.53
CA TYR A 97 13.46 -13.41 2.12
C TYR A 97 14.60 -14.42 2.22
N ASP A 98 14.41 -15.44 3.05
CA ASP A 98 15.39 -16.49 3.33
C ASP A 98 14.93 -17.85 2.80
N GLY A 99 14.43 -17.84 1.55
CA GLY A 99 14.04 -19.04 0.81
C GLY A 99 14.92 -19.29 -0.43
N THR A 100 16.09 -18.66 -0.50
CA THR A 100 17.05 -18.78 -1.59
C THR A 100 18.41 -19.23 -1.08
N ASP A 101 19.41 -19.34 -1.97
CA ASP A 101 20.80 -19.59 -1.59
C ASP A 101 21.54 -18.32 -1.08
N TYR A 102 20.83 -17.18 -0.98
CA TYR A 102 21.38 -15.93 -0.45
C TYR A 102 21.52 -16.00 1.08
N GLU A 103 22.71 -15.70 1.60
CA GLU A 103 22.98 -15.74 3.04
C GLU A 103 22.81 -14.36 3.69
N TRP A 104 21.75 -14.20 4.49
CA TRP A 104 21.57 -13.04 5.35
C TRP A 104 22.48 -13.09 6.58
N PRO A 105 22.84 -11.94 7.19
CA PRO A 105 23.51 -11.93 8.50
C PRO A 105 22.67 -12.67 9.56
N ASP A 106 23.31 -13.41 10.47
CA ASP A 106 22.65 -14.23 11.51
C ASP A 106 21.59 -13.47 12.34
N ASN A 107 21.76 -12.16 12.49
CA ASN A 107 20.84 -11.33 13.27
C ASN A 107 19.73 -10.67 12.43
N TYR A 108 19.70 -10.88 11.10
CA TYR A 108 18.80 -10.25 10.14
C TYR A 108 18.77 -8.72 10.27
N SER A 109 19.93 -8.10 10.48
CA SER A 109 20.09 -6.65 10.61
C SER A 109 20.95 -6.14 9.46
N VAL A 110 20.31 -5.52 8.47
CA VAL A 110 20.93 -5.08 7.22
C VAL A 110 20.68 -3.59 7.01
N LYS A 111 21.72 -2.84 6.66
CA LYS A 111 21.65 -1.40 6.42
C LYS A 111 22.06 -1.09 4.99
N ASP A 112 21.17 -0.46 4.22
CA ASP A 112 21.43 0.24 2.95
C ASP A 112 22.59 -0.32 2.11
N GLU A 113 22.40 -1.52 1.60
CA GLU A 113 23.11 -1.99 0.42
C GLU A 113 22.02 -2.26 -0.65
N GLU A 114 21.70 -1.23 -1.44
CA GLU A 114 20.67 -1.26 -2.50
C GLU A 114 20.85 -2.51 -3.37
N GLY A 115 19.78 -3.28 -3.61
CA GLY A 115 19.79 -4.42 -4.52
C GLY A 115 20.68 -5.61 -4.09
N GLU A 116 21.13 -5.67 -2.83
CA GLU A 116 22.06 -6.73 -2.44
C GLU A 116 21.44 -8.07 -2.09
N GLY A 117 20.11 -8.21 -1.99
CA GLY A 117 19.50 -9.50 -1.67
C GLY A 117 17.99 -9.55 -1.85
N PRO A 118 17.40 -10.77 -1.86
CA PRO A 118 15.99 -10.97 -2.10
C PRO A 118 15.14 -10.44 -0.94
N GLY A 119 14.44 -9.34 -1.14
CA GLY A 119 13.53 -8.81 -0.13
C GLY A 119 12.32 -8.07 -0.69
N LEU A 120 11.50 -7.59 0.22
CA LEU A 120 10.28 -6.85 -0.05
C LEU A 120 10.25 -5.59 0.81
N GLU A 121 10.21 -4.44 0.16
CA GLU A 121 10.04 -3.15 0.79
C GLU A 121 8.55 -2.82 0.91
N VAL A 122 8.10 -2.30 2.05
CA VAL A 122 6.71 -1.87 2.25
C VAL A 122 6.66 -0.35 2.41
N LYS A 123 5.83 0.32 1.62
CA LYS A 123 5.71 1.78 1.66
C LYS A 123 4.25 2.20 1.65
N ALA A 124 3.81 2.90 2.68
CA ALA A 124 2.49 3.48 2.73
C ALA A 124 2.50 5.00 2.46
N SER A 125 1.52 5.47 1.70
CA SER A 125 1.39 6.89 1.31
C SER A 125 -0.07 7.32 1.23
N ARG A 126 -0.37 8.52 1.75
CA ARG A 126 -1.70 9.15 1.61
C ARG A 126 -1.96 9.71 0.20
N GLY A 127 -0.91 9.90 -0.60
CA GLY A 127 -1.02 10.37 -1.98
C GLY A 127 -1.19 9.23 -2.97
N ASN A 128 -1.12 9.52 -4.27
CA ASN A 128 -1.20 8.51 -5.34
C ASN A 128 0.18 8.15 -5.91
N THR A 129 1.23 8.39 -5.12
CA THR A 129 2.63 8.08 -5.43
C THR A 129 3.38 7.74 -4.14
N PHE A 130 4.54 7.09 -4.29
CA PHE A 130 5.44 6.73 -3.20
C PHE A 130 6.73 7.53 -3.26
N TYR A 131 7.28 7.79 -2.08
CA TYR A 131 8.56 8.46 -1.88
C TYR A 131 9.44 7.57 -1.01
N ALA A 132 10.72 7.46 -1.36
CA ALA A 132 11.71 6.69 -0.62
C ALA A 132 12.98 7.53 -0.39
N HIS A 133 13.81 7.15 0.58
CA HIS A 133 15.08 7.85 0.84
C HIS A 133 16.18 7.47 -0.15
N HIS A 134 16.11 6.23 -0.65
CA HIS A 134 16.97 5.63 -1.67
C HIS A 134 16.08 4.99 -2.76
N ASN A 135 16.67 4.50 -3.84
CA ASN A 135 15.91 3.73 -4.83
C ASN A 135 15.58 2.36 -4.23
N VAL A 136 14.31 1.96 -4.27
CA VAL A 136 13.95 0.59 -3.94
C VAL A 136 14.19 -0.24 -5.19
N GLU A 137 15.20 -1.09 -5.14
CA GLU A 137 15.46 -2.14 -6.14
C GLU A 137 14.91 -3.46 -5.58
N GLU A 138 14.51 -4.42 -6.41
CA GLU A 138 13.66 -5.59 -6.03
C GLU A 138 12.19 -5.24 -5.77
N TRP A 139 11.51 -5.93 -4.86
CA TRP A 139 10.05 -5.83 -4.75
C TRP A 139 9.60 -4.69 -3.83
N LEU A 140 8.61 -3.95 -4.31
CA LEU A 140 7.91 -2.91 -3.55
C LEU A 140 6.43 -3.30 -3.36
N LEU A 141 5.97 -3.33 -2.12
CA LEU A 141 4.56 -3.35 -1.73
C LEU A 141 4.12 -1.94 -1.32
N GLY A 142 3.43 -1.26 -2.24
CA GLY A 142 2.88 0.06 -2.03
C GLY A 142 1.48 0.02 -1.43
N VAL A 143 1.24 0.78 -0.35
CA VAL A 143 -0.06 0.88 0.32
C VAL A 143 -0.58 2.32 0.28
N HIS A 144 -1.61 2.57 -0.51
CA HIS A 144 -2.30 3.87 -0.51
C HIS A 144 -3.45 3.86 0.48
N TYR A 145 -3.61 4.97 1.20
CA TYR A 145 -4.65 5.09 2.22
C TYR A 145 -5.22 6.50 2.31
N ARG A 146 -6.45 6.59 2.82
CA ARG A 146 -7.07 7.84 3.27
C ARG A 146 -7.43 7.76 4.74
N ILE A 147 -7.42 8.91 5.40
CA ILE A 147 -7.84 9.07 6.78
C ILE A 147 -9.11 9.90 6.75
N ASN A 148 -10.13 9.43 7.46
CA ASN A 148 -11.32 10.22 7.71
C ASN A 148 -11.09 11.00 9.00
N ALA A 149 -10.61 12.24 8.91
CA ALA A 149 -10.31 13.05 10.08
C ALA A 149 -11.55 13.78 10.61
N ARG A 150 -11.74 13.84 11.95
CA ARG A 150 -12.84 14.64 12.52
C ARG A 150 -12.65 16.13 12.23
N SER A 151 -11.40 16.60 12.20
CA SER A 151 -11.02 17.97 11.86
C SER A 151 -11.29 18.38 10.41
N GLU A 152 -11.52 17.44 9.50
CA GLU A 152 -11.99 17.72 8.12
C GLU A 152 -13.50 18.00 8.06
N SER A 153 -14.15 18.07 9.23
CA SER A 153 -15.49 18.61 9.38
C SER A 153 -15.60 20.02 8.82
N LEU A 154 -16.60 20.25 7.97
CA LEU A 154 -16.89 21.55 7.36
C LEU A 154 -17.37 22.61 8.38
N THR A 155 -17.76 22.21 9.59
CA THR A 155 -18.17 23.12 10.68
C THR A 155 -17.82 22.56 12.07
N GLU A 156 -17.70 23.41 13.09
CA GLU A 156 -17.57 22.95 14.50
C GLU A 156 -18.73 22.05 14.98
N THR A 157 -19.83 21.98 14.22
CA THR A 157 -21.07 21.27 14.55
C THR A 157 -21.30 19.96 13.79
N THR A 158 -20.44 19.59 12.84
CA THR A 158 -20.63 18.38 12.00
C THR A 158 -19.40 17.46 12.02
N PRO A 159 -18.98 16.92 13.19
CA PRO A 159 -17.81 16.04 13.26
C PRO A 159 -17.90 14.96 12.17
N ALA A 160 -16.75 14.58 11.58
CA ALA A 160 -16.72 13.51 10.57
C ALA A 160 -17.61 12.35 11.04
N PRO A 161 -18.51 11.84 10.17
CA PRO A 161 -19.63 11.06 10.63
C PRO A 161 -19.17 9.96 11.58
N ASP A 162 -19.82 9.82 12.73
CA ASP A 162 -19.42 8.81 13.72
C ASP A 162 -19.58 7.36 13.18
N ASP A 163 -20.13 7.20 11.98
CA ASP A 163 -20.32 5.94 11.26
C ASP A 163 -19.52 5.86 9.93
N VAL A 164 -18.30 6.40 9.91
CA VAL A 164 -17.31 6.08 8.85
C VAL A 164 -16.11 5.32 9.42
N PRO A 165 -15.42 4.51 8.61
CA PRO A 165 -14.12 3.96 9.01
C PRO A 165 -13.12 5.07 9.31
N PRO A 166 -12.27 4.93 10.34
CA PRO A 166 -11.26 5.94 10.69
C PRO A 166 -10.11 6.04 9.66
N ILE A 167 -9.85 4.93 8.97
CA ILE A 167 -8.85 4.77 7.92
C ILE A 167 -9.43 3.85 6.86
N GLU A 168 -8.97 4.02 5.63
CA GLU A 168 -9.32 3.17 4.50
C GLU A 168 -8.11 3.02 3.59
N ILE A 169 -7.71 1.78 3.36
CA ILE A 169 -6.71 1.41 2.35
C ILE A 169 -7.41 1.48 1.00
N THR A 170 -6.93 2.39 0.14
CA THR A 170 -7.52 2.63 -1.17
C THR A 170 -6.89 1.76 -2.24
N GLN A 171 -5.58 1.45 -2.10
CA GLN A 171 -4.87 0.52 -2.97
C GLN A 171 -3.79 -0.22 -2.19
N VAL A 172 -3.58 -1.49 -2.52
CA VAL A 172 -2.33 -2.21 -2.25
C VAL A 172 -1.80 -2.68 -3.60
N LEU A 173 -0.60 -2.24 -3.96
CA LEU A 173 0.02 -2.47 -5.26
C LEU A 173 1.36 -3.18 -5.04
N CYS A 174 1.75 -4.07 -5.94
CA CYS A 174 3.06 -4.72 -5.84
C CYS A 174 3.73 -4.88 -7.19
N ALA A 175 5.03 -4.62 -7.25
CA ALA A 175 5.83 -4.89 -8.43
C ALA A 175 7.32 -4.96 -8.06
N SER A 176 8.09 -5.65 -8.90
CA SER A 176 9.54 -5.52 -8.91
C SER A 176 9.90 -4.16 -9.50
N MET A 177 10.88 -3.51 -8.88
CA MET A 177 11.40 -2.20 -9.20
C MET A 177 12.86 -2.33 -9.60
N ASP A 178 13.25 -1.57 -10.62
CA ASP A 178 14.64 -1.37 -10.99
C ASP A 178 15.06 0.08 -10.71
N HIS A 179 16.37 0.33 -10.73
CA HIS A 179 16.94 1.67 -10.59
C HIS A 179 16.26 2.72 -11.49
N ASP A 180 15.93 2.33 -12.73
CA ASP A 180 15.36 3.21 -13.74
C ASP A 180 13.89 3.56 -13.49
N ASP A 181 13.22 2.92 -12.53
CA ASP A 181 11.84 3.26 -12.14
C ASP A 181 11.76 4.52 -11.28
N TRP A 182 12.89 4.94 -10.73
CA TRP A 182 13.00 6.04 -9.77
C TRP A 182 13.58 7.30 -10.41
N THR A 183 13.18 8.44 -9.86
CA THR A 183 13.83 9.74 -10.07
C THR A 183 14.47 10.16 -8.76
N TYR A 184 15.80 10.01 -8.67
CA TYR A 184 16.56 10.46 -7.52
C TYR A 184 16.64 12.00 -7.47
N ARG A 185 16.40 12.57 -6.29
CA ARG A 185 16.60 13.99 -6.00
C ARG A 185 17.63 14.16 -4.90
N ASP A 186 18.80 14.64 -5.32
CA ASP A 186 19.83 15.11 -4.41
C ASP A 186 19.35 16.36 -3.67
N ALA A 187 19.48 16.35 -2.35
CA ALA A 187 19.18 17.47 -1.48
C ALA A 187 20.45 18.20 -1.01
N SER A 188 21.59 17.98 -1.67
CA SER A 188 22.85 18.69 -1.36
C SER A 188 22.66 20.21 -1.31
N GLY A 189 23.10 20.82 -0.20
CA GLY A 189 22.94 22.26 0.05
C GLY A 189 21.53 22.69 0.49
N SER A 190 20.61 21.76 0.73
CA SER A 190 19.26 22.01 1.27
C SER A 190 19.13 21.51 2.71
N ASN A 191 18.06 21.93 3.41
CA ASN A 191 17.63 21.33 4.68
C ASN A 191 16.67 20.13 4.46
N ARG A 192 16.53 19.67 3.22
CA ARG A 192 15.73 18.51 2.84
C ARG A 192 16.58 17.25 2.87
N THR A 193 15.93 16.11 3.07
CA THR A 193 16.56 14.79 2.91
C THR A 193 16.60 14.42 1.44
N ASN A 194 17.61 13.65 1.03
CA ASN A 194 17.60 12.99 -0.28
C ASN A 194 16.31 12.15 -0.41
N THR A 195 15.75 12.13 -1.61
CA THR A 195 14.47 11.45 -1.85
C THR A 195 14.42 10.95 -3.29
N SER A 196 13.92 9.75 -3.46
CA SER A 196 13.52 9.19 -4.75
C SER A 196 12.00 9.18 -4.87
N ASP A 197 11.50 9.53 -6.05
CA ASP A 197 10.09 9.41 -6.40
C ASP A 197 9.89 8.52 -7.64
N LEU A 198 8.82 7.73 -7.64
CA LEU A 198 8.52 6.83 -8.75
C LEU A 198 8.09 7.60 -9.99
N LYS A 199 8.65 7.21 -11.15
CA LYS A 199 8.26 7.76 -12.45
C LYS A 199 6.83 7.33 -12.78
N ALA A 200 6.00 8.29 -13.18
CA ALA A 200 4.60 8.03 -13.53
C ALA A 200 4.41 7.02 -14.69
N LYS A 201 5.36 6.97 -15.63
CA LYS A 201 5.39 6.02 -16.77
C LYS A 201 6.48 4.93 -16.60
N GLY A 202 6.97 4.74 -15.38
CA GLY A 202 7.93 3.68 -14.99
C GLY A 202 7.34 2.92 -13.80
N GLY A 203 7.99 2.95 -12.64
CA GLY A 203 7.54 2.14 -11.50
C GLY A 203 6.11 2.38 -10.99
N MET A 204 5.53 3.59 -11.12
CA MET A 204 4.08 3.74 -10.81
C MET A 204 3.19 3.00 -11.81
N HIS A 205 3.60 2.88 -13.07
CA HIS A 205 2.90 2.08 -14.06
C HIS A 205 3.04 0.59 -13.75
N GLU A 206 4.23 0.13 -13.37
CA GLU A 206 4.44 -1.27 -12.94
C GLU A 206 3.55 -1.65 -11.75
N LEU A 207 3.50 -0.81 -10.72
CA LEU A 207 2.60 -1.01 -9.57
C LEU A 207 1.12 -1.06 -9.97
N ARG A 208 0.66 -0.13 -10.81
CA ARG A 208 -0.76 -0.01 -11.18
C ARG A 208 -1.25 -1.09 -12.14
N LYS A 209 -0.35 -1.81 -12.81
CA LYS A 209 -0.72 -3.00 -13.59
C LYS A 209 -1.06 -4.20 -12.71
N ASN A 210 -0.64 -4.17 -11.46
CA ASN A 210 -0.73 -5.32 -10.56
C ASN A 210 -1.30 -4.91 -9.18
N PRO A 211 -2.55 -4.39 -9.13
CA PRO A 211 -3.23 -4.16 -7.87
C PRO A 211 -3.52 -5.49 -7.18
N ILE A 212 -3.43 -5.51 -5.86
CA ILE A 212 -3.84 -6.63 -4.99
C ILE A 212 -5.18 -6.30 -4.34
N ILE A 213 -5.29 -5.08 -3.82
CA ILE A 213 -6.53 -4.46 -3.35
C ILE A 213 -6.64 -3.12 -4.07
N GLU A 214 -7.80 -2.79 -4.61
CA GLU A 214 -8.02 -1.48 -5.23
C GLU A 214 -9.48 -1.07 -5.16
N LEU A 215 -9.72 0.17 -4.74
CA LEU A 215 -11.04 0.80 -4.84
C LEU A 215 -11.21 1.47 -6.20
N GLU A 216 -12.43 1.46 -6.73
CA GLU A 216 -12.77 2.11 -7.99
C GLU A 216 -12.32 3.58 -8.06
N ASP A 217 -12.56 4.34 -6.98
CA ASP A 217 -12.24 5.78 -6.93
C ASP A 217 -10.73 6.06 -6.79
N ALA A 218 -9.92 5.02 -6.54
CA ALA A 218 -8.47 5.10 -6.44
C ALA A 218 -7.76 4.86 -7.78
N VAL A 219 -8.46 4.34 -8.79
CA VAL A 219 -7.91 4.11 -10.14
C VAL A 219 -7.55 5.44 -10.78
N THR A 220 -6.25 5.74 -10.86
CA THR A 220 -5.74 7.03 -11.37
C THR A 220 -4.67 6.87 -12.44
N GLY A 221 -4.63 7.82 -13.39
CA GLY A 221 -3.75 7.77 -14.56
C GLY A 221 -4.10 8.86 -15.56
N GLN A 222 -3.49 8.79 -16.75
CA GLN A 222 -3.79 9.71 -17.87
C GLN A 222 -3.80 8.95 -19.20
N GLY A 223 -4.73 9.33 -20.08
CA GLY A 223 -4.82 8.79 -21.45
C GLY A 223 -4.98 7.27 -21.48
N ASP A 224 -4.19 6.62 -22.33
CA ASP A 224 -4.26 5.17 -22.56
C ASP A 224 -3.93 4.36 -21.30
N LEU A 225 -3.03 4.86 -20.43
CA LEU A 225 -2.70 4.20 -19.17
C LEU A 225 -3.89 4.15 -18.21
N LEU A 226 -4.68 5.23 -18.12
CA LEU A 226 -5.89 5.20 -17.30
C LEU A 226 -6.90 4.17 -17.84
N THR A 227 -7.01 4.08 -19.16
CA THR A 227 -7.89 3.09 -19.80
C THR A 227 -7.44 1.67 -19.49
N GLU A 228 -6.13 1.42 -19.53
CA GLU A 228 -5.54 0.13 -19.14
C GLU A 228 -5.84 -0.21 -17.68
N TYR A 229 -5.59 0.70 -16.74
CA TYR A 229 -5.82 0.44 -15.31
C TYR A 229 -7.30 0.15 -15.02
N LYS A 230 -8.22 0.87 -15.65
CA LYS A 230 -9.67 0.59 -15.53
C LYS A 230 -10.05 -0.78 -16.10
N ARG A 231 -9.42 -1.21 -17.19
CA ARG A 231 -9.60 -2.57 -17.74
C ARG A 231 -9.07 -3.63 -16.79
N ASN A 232 -7.94 -3.38 -16.13
CA ASN A 232 -7.40 -4.30 -15.13
C ASN A 232 -8.34 -4.38 -13.92
N HIS A 233 -8.85 -3.25 -13.44
CA HIS A 233 -9.83 -3.20 -12.35
C HIS A 233 -11.11 -4.00 -12.66
N ALA A 234 -11.64 -3.84 -13.87
CA ALA A 234 -12.82 -4.56 -14.34
C ALA A 234 -12.64 -6.09 -14.43
N GLN A 235 -11.41 -6.62 -14.37
CA GLN A 235 -11.18 -8.07 -14.38
C GLN A 235 -11.52 -8.74 -13.05
N PHE A 236 -11.43 -8.02 -11.94
CA PHE A 236 -11.63 -8.58 -10.60
C PHE A 236 -12.77 -7.93 -9.79
N ASP A 237 -13.28 -6.76 -10.19
CA ASP A 237 -14.51 -6.19 -9.62
C ASP A 237 -15.71 -6.39 -10.58
N PRO A 238 -16.59 -7.39 -10.34
CA PRO A 238 -17.75 -7.63 -11.20
C PRO A 238 -18.76 -6.49 -11.21
N ALA A 239 -18.90 -5.75 -10.10
CA ALA A 239 -19.83 -4.62 -10.04
C ALA A 239 -19.32 -3.48 -10.92
N TYR A 240 -18.01 -3.21 -10.88
CA TYR A 240 -17.38 -2.24 -11.78
C TYR A 240 -17.50 -2.68 -13.25
N ALA A 241 -17.30 -3.96 -13.54
CA ALA A 241 -17.44 -4.51 -14.89
C ALA A 241 -18.86 -4.33 -15.46
N ASP A 242 -19.89 -4.53 -14.63
CA ASP A 242 -21.29 -4.35 -14.99
C ASP A 242 -21.64 -2.87 -15.24
N GLU A 243 -21.09 -1.96 -14.43
CA GLU A 243 -21.31 -0.51 -14.56
C GLU A 243 -20.54 0.10 -15.74
N HIS A 244 -19.38 -0.47 -16.09
CA HIS A 244 -18.48 0.05 -17.12
C HIS A 244 -18.11 -1.03 -18.17
N PRO A 245 -19.07 -1.50 -18.99
CA PRO A 245 -18.86 -2.58 -19.95
C PRO A 245 -17.81 -2.25 -21.03
N GLU A 246 -17.49 -0.98 -21.26
CA GLU A 246 -16.42 -0.56 -22.19
C GLU A 246 -15.00 -0.97 -21.75
N TYR A 247 -14.80 -1.31 -20.47
CA TYR A 247 -13.52 -1.79 -19.94
C TYR A 247 -13.46 -3.32 -19.82
N VAL A 248 -14.56 -4.03 -20.05
CA VAL A 248 -14.57 -5.49 -20.05
C VAL A 248 -14.08 -5.99 -21.41
N THR A 249 -12.85 -6.51 -21.44
CA THR A 249 -12.32 -7.12 -22.68
C THR A 249 -12.90 -8.53 -22.85
N GLY A 250 -13.99 -8.65 -23.62
CA GLY A 250 -14.59 -9.97 -23.90
C GLY A 250 -16.06 -10.06 -24.34
N GLN A 251 -16.64 -9.08 -25.07
CA GLN A 251 -17.81 -9.32 -25.93
C GLN A 251 -17.71 -8.54 -27.25
N ALA A 252 -16.81 -8.97 -28.14
CA ALA A 252 -16.90 -8.67 -29.56
C ALA A 252 -16.35 -9.85 -30.38
N GLU A 253 -17.22 -10.40 -31.22
CA GLU A 253 -16.98 -11.37 -32.31
C GLU A 253 -16.82 -12.86 -31.96
N ILE A 254 -17.90 -13.47 -31.47
CA ILE A 254 -18.31 -14.81 -31.95
C ILE A 254 -19.66 -14.64 -32.66
N GLY A 255 -19.62 -14.10 -33.88
CA GLY A 255 -20.81 -13.81 -34.67
C GLY A 255 -20.45 -13.51 -36.12
N GLY A 256 -20.39 -14.56 -36.94
CA GLY A 256 -20.07 -14.54 -38.37
C GLY A 256 -18.68 -15.13 -38.62
N ILE A 257 -18.49 -16.23 -39.34
CA ILE A 257 -19.23 -16.85 -40.46
C ILE A 257 -19.19 -18.37 -40.30
#